data_AF-A0A960Q6D2-F1
#
_entry.id   AF-A0A960Q6D2-F1
#
_cell.length_a   1.000
_cell.length_b   1.000
_cell.length_c   1.000
_cell.angle_alpha   90.00
_cell.angle_beta   90.00
_cell.angle_gamma   90.00
#
_symmetry.space_group_name_H-M   'P 1'
#
loop_
_entity.id
_entity.type
_entity.pdbx_description
1 polymer ?
#
loop_
_entity_poly.entity_id
_entity_poly.type
_entity_poly.pdbx_seq_one_letter_code
_entity_poly.pdbx_strand_id
1 'polypeptide(L)'
;MPEAYTCKVCDYGMDHPVDSCPICGEPFYWMVVPRVPLHEAQIIAFLQTMEDITQGEISRNFLNHGKQLWLPYTFWQLDPHGEVLNTFPWISEIRLVQHENPEKRSFFEEKDPEEDGRSEFDTQPLKVRKPLPKASPEPAIGPRHLPASQRLRAPISARHPKQAGLAWGRMFAPCMVALMLILLALSYFNLLHYRNENQIRSRPNDRAILP
;
A
#
# COMPACT_ATOMS: atom_id res chain seq x y z
N MET A 1 -3.45 -19.35 16.34
CA MET A 1 -2.49 -19.19 15.23
C MET A 1 -2.00 -17.75 15.31
N PRO A 2 -0.70 -17.45 15.20
CA PRO A 2 -0.26 -16.06 15.23
C PRO A 2 -0.90 -15.32 14.05
N GLU A 3 -1.51 -14.17 14.33
CA GLU A 3 -2.06 -13.27 13.31
C GLU A 3 -0.91 -12.86 12.39
N ALA A 4 -1.08 -13.03 11.08
CA ALA A 4 0.00 -12.79 10.12
C ALA A 4 0.30 -11.29 9.98
N TYR A 5 -0.68 -10.43 10.27
CA TYR A 5 -0.59 -8.98 10.11
C TYR A 5 -1.27 -8.28 11.28
N THR A 6 -0.50 -7.55 12.09
CA THR A 6 -1.02 -6.77 13.22
C THR A 6 -0.68 -5.30 13.02
N CYS A 7 -1.66 -4.42 13.19
CA CYS A 7 -1.46 -2.98 13.14
C CYS A 7 -0.69 -2.52 14.38
N LYS A 8 0.51 -1.94 14.22
CA LYS A 8 1.35 -1.47 15.33
C LYS A 8 0.82 -0.24 16.07
N VAL A 9 -0.24 0.38 15.56
CA VAL A 9 -0.81 1.62 16.13
C VAL A 9 -1.99 1.34 17.05
N CYS A 10 -2.83 0.35 16.74
CA CYS A 10 -4.01 0.00 17.53
C CYS A 10 -4.05 -1.48 17.93
N ASP A 11 -2.98 -2.22 17.65
CA ASP A 11 -2.82 -3.66 17.91
C ASP A 11 -3.91 -4.56 17.32
N TYR A 12 -4.66 -4.06 16.34
CA TYR A 12 -5.69 -4.82 15.65
C TYR A 12 -5.07 -5.86 14.69
N GLY A 13 -5.45 -7.11 14.87
CA GLY A 13 -5.09 -8.25 14.05
C GLY A 13 -5.91 -8.37 12.77
N MET A 14 -5.26 -8.80 11.68
CA MET A 14 -5.90 -9.01 10.38
C MET A 14 -5.52 -10.37 9.80
N ASP A 15 -6.52 -11.06 9.27
CA ASP A 15 -6.37 -12.40 8.69
C ASP A 15 -5.85 -12.37 7.24
N HIS A 16 -5.91 -11.21 6.58
CA HIS A 16 -5.54 -11.02 5.18
C HIS A 16 -4.79 -9.68 5.00
N PRO A 17 -3.92 -9.57 3.99
CA PRO A 17 -3.23 -8.33 3.72
C PRO A 17 -4.23 -7.27 3.23
N VAL A 18 -4.05 -6.04 3.73
CA VAL A 18 -4.86 -4.86 3.38
C VAL A 18 -3.95 -3.65 3.23
N ASP A 19 -4.46 -2.59 2.61
CA ASP A 19 -3.69 -1.36 2.35
C ASP A 19 -3.68 -0.37 3.53
N SER A 20 -4.67 -0.45 4.40
CA SER A 20 -4.77 0.39 5.60
C SER A 20 -5.48 -0.35 6.73
N CYS A 21 -5.21 0.04 7.96
CA CYS A 21 -5.85 -0.54 9.13
C CYS A 21 -7.35 -0.21 9.15
N PRO A 22 -8.26 -1.18 9.24
CA PRO A 22 -9.70 -0.92 9.22
C PRO A 22 -10.22 -0.19 10.47
N ILE A 23 -9.46 -0.24 11.58
CA ILE A 23 -9.82 0.41 12.84
C ILE A 23 -9.35 1.87 12.90
N CYS A 24 -8.05 2.12 12.74
CA CYS A 24 -7.48 3.47 12.89
C CYS A 24 -7.21 4.20 11.56
N GLY A 25 -7.35 3.54 10.42
CA GLY A 25 -7.12 4.12 9.08
C GLY A 25 -5.64 4.33 8.72
N GLU A 26 -4.70 3.94 9.57
CA GLU A 26 -3.26 4.09 9.27
C GLU A 26 -2.84 3.26 8.05
N PRO A 27 -2.06 3.83 7.12
CA PRO A 27 -1.64 3.13 5.92
C PRO A 27 -0.60 2.05 6.24
N PHE A 28 -0.61 1.00 5.43
CA PHE A 28 0.38 -0.06 5.44
C PHE A 28 1.29 0.03 4.23
N TYR A 29 2.59 -0.17 4.44
CA TYR A 29 3.57 -0.25 3.36
C TYR A 29 4.05 -1.69 3.25
N TRP A 30 4.10 -2.20 2.03
CA TRP A 30 4.46 -3.58 1.76
C TRP A 30 5.77 -3.64 0.99
N MET A 31 6.74 -4.36 1.53
CA MET A 31 8.05 -4.54 0.94
C MET A 31 8.18 -5.94 0.37
N VAL A 32 8.66 -6.04 -0.86
CA VAL A 32 8.94 -7.31 -1.53
C VAL A 32 10.36 -7.76 -1.20
N VAL A 33 10.50 -8.96 -0.63
CA VAL A 33 11.80 -9.55 -0.30
C VAL A 33 12.13 -10.62 -1.33
N PRO A 34 13.20 -10.45 -2.13
CA PRO A 34 13.58 -11.43 -3.13
C PRO A 34 14.34 -12.61 -2.50
N ARG A 35 14.19 -13.81 -3.08
CA ARG A 35 14.91 -15.05 -2.71
C ARG A 35 16.38 -14.98 -3.05
N VAL A 36 16.72 -14.23 -4.10
CA VAL A 36 18.06 -14.10 -4.66
C VAL A 36 18.30 -12.65 -5.06
N PRO A 37 19.56 -12.21 -5.15
CA PRO A 37 19.88 -10.92 -5.75
C PRO A 37 19.27 -10.82 -7.15
N LEU A 38 18.56 -9.72 -7.42
CA LEU A 38 17.85 -9.53 -8.68
C LEU A 38 18.75 -8.92 -9.75
N HIS A 39 18.57 -9.36 -10.99
CA HIS A 39 19.12 -8.67 -12.14
C HIS A 39 18.28 -7.45 -12.50
N GLU A 40 18.90 -6.44 -13.11
CA GLU A 40 18.25 -5.19 -13.50
C GLU A 40 16.99 -5.43 -14.37
N ALA A 41 17.05 -6.39 -15.30
CA ALA A 41 15.91 -6.75 -16.13
C ALA A 41 14.69 -7.26 -15.32
N GLN A 42 14.92 -7.98 -14.21
CA GLN A 42 13.83 -8.47 -13.35
C GLN A 42 13.20 -7.32 -12.57
N ILE A 43 14.03 -6.38 -12.10
CA ILE A 43 13.59 -5.16 -11.42
C ILE A 43 12.73 -4.34 -12.39
N ILE A 44 13.20 -4.10 -13.61
CA ILE A 44 12.44 -3.33 -14.62
C ILE A 44 11.10 -4.01 -14.93
N ALA A 45 11.07 -5.33 -15.13
CA ALA A 45 9.84 -6.07 -15.38
C ALA A 45 8.84 -5.91 -14.23
N PHE A 46 9.29 -6.04 -12.99
CA PHE A 46 8.46 -5.82 -11.80
C PHE A 46 7.88 -4.40 -11.76
N LEU A 47 8.73 -3.38 -11.94
CA LEU A 47 8.32 -1.98 -11.88
C LEU A 47 7.28 -1.67 -12.96
N GLN A 48 7.50 -2.17 -14.18
CA GLN A 48 6.56 -1.97 -15.27
C GLN A 48 5.21 -2.63 -15.00
N THR A 49 5.20 -3.86 -14.47
CA THR A 49 3.94 -4.52 -14.08
C THR A 49 3.20 -3.75 -12.99
N MET A 50 3.90 -3.23 -11.98
CA MET A 50 3.29 -2.44 -10.91
C MET A 50 2.74 -1.09 -11.42
N GLU A 51 3.44 -0.44 -12.36
CA GLU A 51 2.93 0.75 -13.05
C GLU A 51 1.68 0.45 -13.87
N ASP A 52 1.67 -0.67 -14.60
CA ASP A 52 0.52 -1.06 -15.43
C ASP A 52 -0.73 -1.30 -14.56
N ILE A 53 -0.56 -1.93 -13.40
CA ILE A 53 -1.64 -2.17 -12.43
C ILE A 53 -2.18 -0.86 -11.85
N THR A 54 -1.28 0.05 -11.50
CA THR A 54 -1.62 1.35 -10.91
C THR A 54 -1.96 2.41 -11.95
N GLN A 55 -2.01 2.04 -13.23
CA GLN A 55 -2.26 2.95 -14.36
C GLN A 55 -1.32 4.16 -14.37
N GLY A 56 -0.10 3.99 -13.84
CA GLY A 56 0.92 5.03 -13.75
C GLY A 56 0.70 6.07 -12.64
N GLU A 57 -0.25 5.87 -11.73
CA GLU A 57 -0.47 6.79 -10.60
C GLU A 57 0.70 6.81 -9.60
N ILE A 58 1.47 5.72 -9.53
CA ILE A 58 2.56 5.56 -8.56
C ILE A 58 3.90 5.54 -9.29
N SER A 59 4.82 6.41 -8.86
CA SER A 59 6.11 6.58 -9.51
C SER A 59 7.06 5.39 -9.29
N ARG A 60 7.91 5.08 -10.29
CA ARG A 60 9.00 4.10 -10.16
C ARG A 60 9.95 4.38 -9.00
N ASN A 61 10.18 5.66 -8.68
CA ASN A 61 11.08 6.06 -7.61
C ASN A 61 10.56 5.60 -6.23
N PHE A 62 9.24 5.54 -6.07
CA PHE A 62 8.62 4.98 -4.88
C PHE A 62 8.73 3.45 -4.90
N LEU A 63 8.36 2.82 -6.02
CA LEU A 63 8.38 1.37 -6.17
C LEU A 63 9.80 0.77 -6.04
N ASN A 64 10.85 1.53 -6.36
CA ASN A 64 12.25 1.18 -6.18
C ASN A 64 12.98 2.25 -5.35
N HIS A 65 12.74 2.22 -4.04
CA HIS A 65 13.34 3.15 -3.10
C HIS A 65 14.35 2.44 -2.21
N GLY A 66 15.54 3.04 -2.02
CA GLY A 66 16.55 2.49 -1.11
C GLY A 66 17.09 1.10 -1.50
N LYS A 67 17.06 0.75 -2.80
CA LYS A 67 17.35 -0.60 -3.32
C LYS A 67 16.37 -1.68 -2.84
N GLN A 68 15.20 -1.28 -2.37
CA GLN A 68 14.11 -2.17 -1.98
C GLN A 68 12.96 -2.00 -2.97
N LEU A 69 12.25 -3.10 -3.20
CA LEU A 69 11.06 -3.11 -4.02
C LEU A 69 9.83 -2.99 -3.14
N TRP A 70 8.97 -2.05 -3.48
CA TRP A 70 7.76 -1.72 -2.72
C TRP A 70 6.53 -2.04 -3.56
N LEU A 71 5.47 -2.53 -2.90
CA LEU A 71 4.16 -2.61 -3.51
C LEU A 71 3.45 -1.25 -3.39
N PRO A 72 2.61 -0.91 -4.37
CA PRO A 72 1.77 0.27 -4.27
C PRO A 72 0.77 0.15 -3.10
N TYR A 73 0.41 1.27 -2.48
CA TYR A 73 -0.53 1.32 -1.35
C TYR A 73 -1.98 0.99 -1.75
N THR A 74 -2.25 0.71 -3.02
CA THR A 74 -3.54 0.25 -3.55
C THR A 74 -3.46 -1.18 -4.07
N PHE A 75 -2.32 -1.85 -3.88
CA PHE A 75 -2.05 -3.14 -4.50
C PHE A 75 -3.12 -4.16 -4.13
N TRP A 76 -3.45 -4.30 -2.85
CA TRP A 76 -4.37 -5.33 -2.38
C TRP A 76 -5.84 -5.02 -2.73
N GLN A 77 -6.16 -3.76 -3.00
CA GLN A 77 -7.47 -3.39 -3.59
C GLN A 77 -7.58 -3.83 -5.06
N LEU A 78 -6.49 -3.75 -5.82
CA LEU A 78 -6.46 -4.04 -7.26
C LEU A 78 -6.22 -5.53 -7.55
N ASP A 79 -5.44 -6.21 -6.72
CA ASP A 79 -5.14 -7.65 -6.80
C ASP A 79 -5.30 -8.32 -5.42
N PRO A 80 -6.54 -8.53 -4.93
CA PRO A 80 -6.81 -9.03 -3.57
C PRO A 80 -6.25 -10.43 -3.30
N HIS A 81 -6.01 -11.20 -4.35
CA HIS A 81 -5.49 -12.57 -4.25
C HIS A 81 -3.99 -12.66 -4.54
N GLY A 82 -3.34 -11.54 -4.89
CA GLY A 82 -1.92 -11.50 -5.21
C GLY A 82 -1.54 -12.35 -6.43
N GLU A 83 -2.44 -12.50 -7.41
CA GLU A 83 -2.17 -13.29 -8.61
C GLU A 83 -0.98 -12.75 -9.40
N VAL A 84 -0.81 -11.42 -9.43
CA VAL A 84 0.31 -10.76 -10.07
C VAL A 84 1.62 -11.18 -9.43
N LEU A 85 1.66 -11.26 -8.10
CA LEU A 85 2.87 -11.61 -7.35
C LEU A 85 3.32 -13.04 -7.66
N ASN A 86 2.37 -13.94 -7.95
CA ASN A 86 2.67 -15.32 -8.35
C ASN A 86 3.40 -15.41 -9.70
N THR A 87 3.37 -14.36 -10.53
CA THR A 87 4.13 -14.31 -11.78
C THR A 87 5.63 -14.05 -11.57
N PHE A 88 6.04 -13.67 -10.37
CA PHE A 88 7.42 -13.38 -9.99
C PHE A 88 7.98 -14.47 -9.06
N PRO A 89 8.52 -15.59 -9.60
CA PRO A 89 8.94 -16.75 -8.79
C PRO A 89 10.13 -16.48 -7.87
N TRP A 90 10.81 -15.35 -8.07
CA TRP A 90 11.91 -14.89 -7.22
C TRP A 90 11.43 -14.17 -5.95
N ILE A 91 10.14 -13.87 -5.80
CA ILE A 91 9.60 -13.31 -4.55
C ILE A 91 9.64 -14.39 -3.46
N SER A 92 10.29 -14.07 -2.34
CA SER A 92 10.38 -14.97 -1.18
C SER A 92 9.21 -14.74 -0.25
N GLU A 93 8.98 -13.49 0.11
CA GLU A 93 7.99 -13.05 1.08
C GLU A 93 7.63 -11.59 0.83
N ILE A 94 6.52 -11.17 1.41
CA ILE A 94 6.05 -9.79 1.41
C ILE A 94 5.93 -9.37 2.87
N ARG A 95 6.67 -8.32 3.24
CA ARG A 95 6.75 -7.86 4.63
C ARG A 95 5.91 -6.61 4.80
N LEU A 96 5.09 -6.61 5.86
CA LEU A 96 4.42 -5.41 6.34
C LEU A 96 5.45 -4.50 7.04
N VAL A 97 5.56 -3.28 6.55
CA VAL A 97 6.32 -2.19 7.17
C VAL A 97 5.32 -1.12 7.58
N GLN A 98 5.23 -0.88 8.88
CA GLN A 98 4.47 0.22 9.43
C GLN A 98 5.42 1.10 10.23
N HIS A 99 5.47 2.38 9.86
CA HIS A 99 6.15 3.39 10.65
C HIS A 99 5.25 3.77 11.82
N GLU A 100 5.76 3.61 13.03
CA GLU A 100 5.12 4.19 14.21
C GLU A 100 5.32 5.69 14.12
N ASN A 101 4.23 6.45 13.97
CA ASN A 101 4.31 7.90 14.10
C ASN A 101 4.44 8.22 15.60
N PRO A 102 5.62 8.70 16.07
CA PRO A 102 5.84 8.96 17.48
C PRO A 102 4.87 9.99 18.06
N GLU A 103 4.33 10.90 17.24
CA GLU A 103 3.42 11.96 17.68
C GLU A 103 2.02 11.45 18.04
N LYS A 104 1.61 10.29 17.51
CA LYS A 104 0.26 9.73 17.76
C LYS A 104 0.17 8.83 18.99
N ARG A 105 1.30 8.35 19.54
CA ARG A 105 1.29 7.49 20.74
C ARG A 105 0.80 8.22 21.98
N SER A 106 1.10 9.51 22.13
CA SER A 106 0.69 10.28 23.30
C SER A 106 -0.82 10.50 23.42
N PHE A 107 -1.60 10.26 22.37
CA PHE A 107 -3.04 10.53 22.38
C PHE A 107 -3.87 9.42 23.04
N PHE A 108 -3.35 8.21 23.14
CA PHE A 108 -4.03 7.06 23.75
C PHE A 108 -3.49 6.68 25.13
N GLU A 109 -2.38 7.28 25.56
CA GLU A 109 -1.72 6.99 26.85
C GLU A 109 -2.17 7.93 27.99
N GLU A 110 -3.23 8.72 27.79
CA GLU A 110 -3.76 9.66 28.80
C GLU A 110 -5.25 9.41 29.08
N LYS A 111 -5.53 8.25 29.70
CA LYS A 111 -6.66 8.08 30.63
C LYS A 111 -6.51 6.79 31.43
N ASP A 112 -5.51 6.76 32.31
CA ASP A 112 -5.70 6.03 33.57
C ASP A 112 -6.66 6.89 34.40
N PRO A 113 -7.92 6.47 34.64
CA PRO A 113 -8.64 7.01 35.77
C PRO A 113 -7.84 6.61 37.01
N GLU A 114 -7.45 7.60 37.82
CA GLU A 114 -6.92 7.40 39.16
C GLU A 114 -7.77 6.36 39.91
N GLU A 115 -7.31 5.10 39.95
CA GLU A 115 -7.73 4.15 40.99
C GLU A 115 -6.98 4.51 42.27
N ASP A 116 -7.54 5.50 42.94
CA ASP A 116 -7.28 5.79 44.33
C ASP A 116 -7.83 4.62 45.16
N GLY A 117 -6.96 3.72 45.64
CA GLY A 117 -7.34 2.81 46.74
C GLY A 117 -6.66 1.45 46.80
N ARG A 118 -5.52 1.39 47.51
CA ARG A 118 -5.09 0.31 48.41
C ARG A 118 -5.21 -1.15 47.93
N SER A 119 -4.06 -1.78 47.69
CA SER A 119 -3.70 -3.02 48.39
C SER A 119 -2.20 -3.27 48.27
N GLU A 120 -1.48 -3.16 49.38
CA GLU A 120 -0.31 -4.01 49.63
C GLU A 120 -0.70 -5.46 49.37
N PHE A 121 0.05 -6.21 48.56
CA PHE A 121 0.34 -7.62 48.83
C PHE A 121 1.41 -8.15 47.86
N ASP A 122 2.54 -8.50 48.47
CA ASP A 122 3.49 -9.55 48.14
C ASP A 122 4.03 -9.74 46.72
N THR A 123 5.29 -9.32 46.63
CA THR A 123 6.32 -9.72 45.69
C THR A 123 6.47 -11.26 45.63
N GLN A 124 6.29 -11.86 44.45
CA GLN A 124 6.89 -13.16 44.14
C GLN A 124 7.68 -13.10 42.82
N PRO A 125 8.94 -13.58 42.78
CA PRO A 125 9.72 -13.64 41.55
C PRO A 125 9.30 -14.83 40.68
N LEU A 126 8.86 -14.54 39.45
CA LEU A 126 8.53 -15.52 38.43
C LEU A 126 9.78 -16.30 37.98
N LYS A 127 9.64 -17.62 38.09
CA LYS A 127 10.63 -18.67 37.88
C LYS A 127 10.96 -18.85 36.39
N VAL A 128 12.22 -18.63 36.04
CA VAL A 128 12.82 -18.91 34.73
C VAL A 128 12.59 -20.37 34.34
N ARG A 129 11.77 -20.62 33.30
CA ARG A 129 11.65 -21.94 32.66
C ARG A 129 12.76 -22.12 31.62
N LYS A 130 13.59 -23.13 31.84
CA LYS A 130 14.61 -23.64 30.89
C LYS A 130 13.93 -24.31 29.67
N PRO A 131 14.53 -24.26 28.47
CA PRO A 131 14.07 -25.01 27.30
C PRO A 131 14.36 -26.51 27.42
N LEU A 132 13.38 -27.34 27.03
CA LEU A 132 13.55 -28.79 26.86
C LEU A 132 14.09 -29.10 25.44
N PRO A 133 14.94 -30.12 25.26
CA PRO A 133 15.68 -30.38 24.03
C PRO A 133 14.99 -31.28 23.02
N LYS A 134 15.54 -31.23 21.79
CA LYS A 134 15.32 -32.03 20.58
C LYS A 134 15.16 -33.55 20.78
N ALA A 135 14.25 -34.13 20.00
CA ALA A 135 14.35 -35.45 19.34
C ALA A 135 13.36 -35.40 18.13
N SER A 136 13.76 -35.35 16.85
CA SER A 136 14.34 -36.39 15.97
C SER A 136 13.41 -37.61 15.79
N PRO A 137 13.36 -38.34 14.64
CA PRO A 137 13.91 -38.13 13.29
C PRO A 137 12.87 -38.31 12.14
N GLU A 138 13.34 -38.02 10.91
CA GLU A 138 12.81 -38.47 9.62
C GLU A 138 12.42 -39.97 9.57
N PRO A 139 11.54 -40.32 8.63
CA PRO A 139 11.81 -41.45 7.77
C PRO A 139 12.01 -41.04 6.32
N ALA A 140 13.02 -41.66 5.76
CA ALA A 140 13.53 -41.49 4.42
C ALA A 140 12.79 -42.37 3.39
N ILE A 141 13.02 -42.02 2.12
CA ILE A 141 13.02 -42.88 0.93
C ILE A 141 11.66 -43.19 0.28
N GLY A 142 11.52 -42.62 -0.92
CA GLY A 142 10.80 -43.23 -2.03
C GLY A 142 11.10 -42.49 -3.34
N PRO A 143 12.00 -42.99 -4.22
CA PRO A 143 12.18 -42.42 -5.55
C PRO A 143 10.99 -42.84 -6.42
N ARG A 144 10.09 -41.91 -6.73
CA ARG A 144 9.07 -42.14 -7.76
C ARG A 144 9.65 -41.78 -9.13
N HIS A 145 9.75 -42.82 -9.94
CA HIS A 145 10.06 -42.83 -11.36
C HIS A 145 9.37 -41.70 -12.15
N LEU A 146 10.19 -40.98 -12.92
CA LEU A 146 9.78 -40.18 -14.07
C LEU A 146 9.65 -41.12 -15.29
N PRO A 147 8.51 -41.14 -16.00
CA PRO A 147 8.50 -41.56 -17.39
C PRO A 147 8.90 -40.40 -18.30
N ALA A 148 10.06 -40.56 -18.94
CA ALA A 148 10.39 -39.86 -20.17
C ALA A 148 9.48 -40.38 -21.29
N SER A 149 8.76 -39.46 -21.95
CA SER A 149 8.37 -39.48 -23.38
C SER A 149 6.96 -38.92 -23.55
N GLN A 150 6.87 -37.70 -24.07
CA GLN A 150 6.05 -37.40 -25.23
C GLN A 150 6.41 -36.01 -25.75
N ARG A 151 7.33 -36.02 -26.72
CA ARG A 151 7.40 -34.98 -27.74
C ARG A 151 6.22 -35.22 -28.69
N LEU A 152 5.21 -34.35 -28.67
CA LEU A 152 4.39 -34.09 -29.84
C LEU A 152 4.17 -32.60 -30.00
N ARG A 153 4.35 -32.20 -31.26
CA ARG A 153 4.46 -30.84 -31.79
C ARG A 153 3.12 -30.10 -31.72
N ALA A 154 3.22 -28.77 -31.74
CA ALA A 154 2.18 -27.75 -31.80
C ALA A 154 1.10 -27.99 -32.89
N PRO A 155 -0.03 -27.26 -32.85
CA PRO A 155 0.02 -25.91 -33.43
C PRO A 155 -0.51 -24.80 -32.53
N ILE A 156 0.22 -23.70 -32.60
CA ILE A 156 -0.15 -22.36 -32.16
C ILE A 156 -1.42 -21.96 -32.93
N SER A 157 -2.56 -21.93 -32.24
CA SER A 157 -3.75 -21.23 -32.73
C SER A 157 -3.81 -19.89 -32.00
N ALA A 158 -3.12 -18.90 -32.56
CA ALA A 158 -3.22 -17.50 -32.17
C ALA A 158 -4.62 -16.99 -32.54
N ARG A 159 -5.58 -17.12 -31.64
CA ARG A 159 -6.79 -16.29 -31.68
C ARG A 159 -6.41 -14.92 -31.17
N HIS A 160 -6.15 -14.00 -32.10
CA HIS A 160 -6.20 -12.57 -31.82
C HIS A 160 -7.56 -12.22 -31.21
N PRO A 161 -7.64 -11.68 -29.99
CA PRO A 161 -8.79 -10.87 -29.62
C PRO A 161 -8.71 -9.60 -30.48
N LYS A 162 -9.53 -9.56 -31.53
CA LYS A 162 -9.78 -8.35 -32.30
C LYS A 162 -10.31 -7.28 -31.33
N GLN A 163 -9.45 -6.31 -31.05
CA GLN A 163 -9.76 -4.89 -30.88
C GLN A 163 -11.24 -4.58 -30.56
N ALA A 164 -11.66 -4.82 -29.32
CA ALA A 164 -12.94 -4.32 -28.78
C ALA A 164 -12.76 -3.08 -27.88
N GLY A 165 -11.55 -2.50 -27.82
CA GLY A 165 -11.20 -1.44 -26.87
C GLY A 165 -11.20 0.00 -27.40
N LEU A 166 -11.45 0.23 -28.70
CA LEU A 166 -11.28 1.57 -29.31
C LEU A 166 -12.58 2.39 -29.45
N ALA A 167 -13.73 1.86 -29.05
CA ALA A 167 -15.00 2.58 -29.18
C ALA A 167 -15.38 3.44 -27.97
N TRP A 168 -14.89 3.12 -26.76
CA TRP A 168 -15.29 3.81 -25.53
C TRP A 168 -14.62 5.19 -25.39
N GLY A 169 -13.40 5.37 -25.89
CA GLY A 169 -12.66 6.64 -25.78
C GLY A 169 -13.27 7.83 -26.54
N ARG A 170 -14.16 7.59 -27.52
CA ARG A 170 -14.76 8.68 -28.32
C ARG A 170 -15.95 9.35 -27.66
N MET A 171 -16.65 8.69 -26.73
CA MET A 171 -17.79 9.31 -26.03
C MET A 171 -17.36 10.08 -24.77
N PHE A 172 -16.26 9.70 -24.11
CA PHE A 172 -15.80 10.37 -22.89
C PHE A 172 -14.94 11.61 -23.13
N ALA A 173 -14.23 11.68 -24.27
CA ALA A 173 -13.39 12.83 -24.61
C ALA A 173 -14.11 14.20 -24.57
N PRO A 174 -15.31 14.39 -25.18
CA PRO A 174 -15.98 15.69 -25.13
C PRO A 174 -16.47 16.05 -23.71
N CYS A 175 -16.84 15.05 -22.90
CA CYS A 175 -17.31 15.29 -21.53
C CYS A 175 -16.17 15.74 -20.61
N MET A 176 -14.99 15.12 -20.72
CA MET A 176 -13.81 15.53 -19.95
C MET A 176 -13.33 16.93 -20.34
N VAL A 177 -13.36 17.28 -21.63
CA VAL A 177 -13.02 18.64 -22.09
C VAL A 177 -14.00 19.67 -21.54
N ALA A 178 -15.31 19.39 -21.56
CA ALA A 178 -16.31 20.28 -20.97
C ALA A 178 -16.09 20.47 -19.46
N LEU A 179 -15.79 19.39 -18.73
CA LEU A 179 -15.52 19.46 -17.29
C LEU A 179 -14.27 20.30 -16.98
N MET A 180 -13.20 20.14 -17.76
CA MET A 180 -11.98 20.95 -17.62
C MET A 180 -12.25 22.44 -17.88
N LEU A 181 -13.07 22.79 -18.87
CA LEU A 181 -13.45 24.18 -19.15
C LEU A 181 -14.30 24.79 -18.01
N ILE A 182 -15.20 24.00 -17.42
CA ILE A 182 -15.99 24.44 -16.25
C ILE A 182 -15.07 24.72 -15.06
N LEU A 183 -14.11 23.83 -14.76
CA LEU A 183 -13.16 24.02 -13.67
C LEU A 183 -12.28 25.25 -13.90
N LEU A 184 -11.82 25.47 -15.13
CA LEU A 184 -11.05 26.66 -15.50
C LEU A 184 -11.89 27.94 -15.30
N ALA A 185 -13.14 27.95 -15.73
CA ALA A 185 -14.05 29.10 -15.55
C ALA A 185 -14.30 29.40 -14.06
N LEU A 186 -14.51 28.37 -13.22
CA LEU A 186 -14.66 28.53 -11.78
C LEU A 186 -13.40 29.09 -11.12
N SER A 187 -12.21 28.59 -11.50
CA SER A 187 -10.95 29.13 -10.99
C SER A 187 -10.74 30.59 -11.37
N TYR A 188 -11.11 30.98 -12.60
CA TYR A 188 -11.02 32.35 -13.07
C TYR A 188 -11.98 33.27 -12.33
N PHE A 189 -13.21 32.80 -12.06
CA PHE A 189 -14.20 33.56 -11.30
C PHE A 189 -13.74 33.78 -9.85
N ASN A 190 -13.19 32.76 -9.20
CA ASN A 190 -12.61 32.89 -7.86
C ASN A 190 -11.44 33.89 -7.83
N LEU A 191 -10.59 33.88 -8.85
CA LEU A 191 -9.49 34.84 -8.98
C LEU A 191 -10.00 36.28 -9.12
N LEU A 192 -11.03 36.50 -9.95
CA LEU A 192 -11.65 37.81 -10.11
C LEU A 192 -12.32 38.28 -8.82
N HIS A 193 -13.02 37.39 -8.12
CA HIS A 193 -13.65 37.70 -6.84
C HIS A 193 -12.60 38.14 -5.82
N TYR A 194 -11.52 37.37 -5.67
CA TYR A 194 -10.42 37.67 -4.76
C TYR A 194 -9.75 39.02 -5.09
N ARG A 195 -9.57 39.31 -6.38
CA ARG A 195 -9.01 40.61 -6.81
C ARG A 195 -9.93 41.77 -6.46
N ASN A 196 -11.25 41.60 -6.61
CA ASN A 196 -12.23 42.64 -6.31
C ASN A 196 -12.31 42.93 -4.80
N GLU A 197 -12.34 41.89 -3.96
CA GLU A 197 -12.33 42.06 -2.50
C GLU A 197 -11.08 42.79 -2.02
N ASN A 198 -9.91 42.47 -2.58
CA ASN A 198 -8.66 43.14 -2.22
C ASN A 198 -8.62 44.60 -2.68
N GLN A 199 -9.19 44.93 -3.85
CA GLN A 199 -9.30 46.33 -4.29
C GLN A 199 -10.21 47.17 -3.39
N ILE A 200 -11.29 46.59 -2.85
CA ILE A 200 -12.18 47.27 -1.92
C ILE A 200 -11.45 47.52 -0.58
N ARG A 201 -10.70 46.53 -0.08
CA ARG A 201 -9.92 46.67 1.16
C ARG A 201 -8.75 47.64 1.05
N SER A 202 -8.17 47.78 -0.14
CA SER A 202 -7.01 48.66 -0.35
C SER A 202 -7.38 50.12 -0.60
N ARG A 203 -8.66 50.53 -0.56
CA ARG A 203 -9.00 51.95 -0.61
C ARG A 203 -8.55 52.62 0.69
N PRO A 204 -7.56 53.52 0.67
CA PRO A 204 -7.18 54.26 1.86
C PRO A 204 -8.40 55.05 2.34
N ASN A 205 -8.63 54.99 3.65
CA ASN A 205 -9.76 55.60 4.30
C ASN A 205 -9.52 57.12 4.39
N ASP A 206 -9.60 57.82 3.25
CA ASP A 206 -9.33 59.27 3.12
C ASP A 206 -10.40 60.17 3.78
N ARG A 207 -11.16 59.63 4.73
CA ARG A 207 -12.15 60.37 5.53
C ARG A 207 -11.57 60.75 6.89
N ALA A 208 -10.53 61.57 6.95
CA ALA A 208 -10.12 62.20 8.21
C ALA A 208 -9.21 63.43 8.06
N ILE A 209 -9.52 64.39 7.18
CA ILE A 209 -9.00 65.76 7.35
C ILE A 209 -10.10 66.74 6.92
N LEU A 210 -10.94 67.14 7.88
CA LEU A 210 -11.70 68.38 7.83
C LEU A 210 -11.03 69.38 8.79
N PRO A 211 -10.96 70.67 8.41
CA PRO A 211 -10.13 71.70 9.03
C PRO A 211 -10.54 72.08 10.47
#